data_AF-A0A8T5NY43-F1
#
_entry.id   AF-A0A8T5NY43-F1
#
_cell.length_a   1.000
_cell.length_b   1.000
_cell.length_c   1.000
_cell.angle_alpha   90.00
_cell.angle_beta   90.00
_cell.angle_gamma   90.00
#
_symmetry.space_group_name_H-M   'P 1'
#
loop_
_entity.id
_entity.type
_entity.pdbx_description
1 polymer ?
#
loop_
_entity_poly.entity_id
_entity_poly.type
_entity_poly.pdbx_seq_one_letter_code
_entity_poly.pdbx_strand_id
1 'polypeptide(L)' 'MTANDISKKKNLAISQVSFTLKELLNMQLTECLNLNDKIGKLYRISAKGKEILNEV' A
#
# COMPACT_ATOMS: atom_id res chain seq x y z
N MET A 1 -2.89 3.41 -6.07
CA MET A 1 -4.11 3.34 -5.24
C MET A 1 -3.83 4.03 -3.91
N THR A 2 -4.77 4.80 -3.36
CA THR A 2 -4.59 5.47 -2.06
C THR A 2 -5.08 4.61 -0.90
N ALA A 3 -4.70 4.97 0.33
CA ALA A 3 -5.25 4.34 1.54
C ALA A 3 -6.79 4.48 1.63
N ASN A 4 -7.34 5.62 1.19
CA ASN A 4 -8.78 5.85 1.14
C ASN A 4 -9.48 4.91 0.14
N ASP A 5 -8.86 4.67 -1.01
CA ASP A 5 -9.42 3.74 -2.01
C ASP A 5 -9.48 2.30 -1.46
N ILE A 6 -8.42 1.86 -0.77
CA ILE A 6 -8.35 0.53 -0.15
C ILE A 6 -9.39 0.40 0.96
N SER A 7 -9.47 1.40 1.84
CA SER A 7 -10.44 1.44 2.94
C SER A 7 -11.86 1.29 2.42
N LYS A 8 -12.26 2.07 1.40
CA LYS A 8 -13.58 1.98 0.78
C LYS A 8 -13.81 0.63 0.10
N LYS A 9 -12.84 0.14 -0.68
CA LYS A 9 -12.98 -1.10 -1.45
C LYS A 9 -13.03 -2.35 -0.58
N LYS A 10 -12.36 -2.34 0.57
CA LYS A 10 -12.26 -3.49 1.48
C LYS A 10 -13.08 -3.33 2.75
N ASN A 11 -13.81 -2.22 2.89
CA ASN A 11 -14.56 -1.87 4.10
C ASN A 11 -13.69 -1.98 5.37
N LEU A 12 -12.47 -1.46 5.32
CA LEU A 12 -11.50 -1.47 6.42
C LEU A 12 -11.34 -0.07 7.00
N ALA A 13 -11.01 0.02 8.29
CA ALA A 13 -10.67 1.29 8.91
C ALA A 13 -9.41 1.89 8.27
N ILE A 14 -9.42 3.20 8.00
CA ILE A 14 -8.27 3.92 7.43
C ILE A 14 -6.99 3.72 8.26
N SER A 15 -7.12 3.65 9.59
CA SER A 15 -6.00 3.40 10.50
C SER A 15 -5.35 2.04 10.26
N GLN A 16 -6.15 0.98 10.09
CA GLN A 16 -5.67 -0.36 9.77
C GLN A 16 -4.97 -0.39 8.41
N VAL A 17 -5.59 0.20 7.38
CA VAL A 17 -5.00 0.29 6.05
C VAL A 17 -3.67 1.03 6.08
N SER A 18 -3.60 2.15 6.79
CA SER A 18 -2.38 2.97 6.89
C SER A 18 -1.27 2.23 7.63
N PHE A 19 -1.62 1.49 8.70
CA PHE A 19 -0.68 0.63 9.42
C PHE A 19 -0.15 -0.48 8.51
N THR A 20 -1.03 -1.23 7.84
CA THR A 20 -0.63 -2.31 6.92
C THR A 20 0.21 -1.80 5.75
N LEU A 21 -0.14 -0.67 5.13
CA LEU A 21 0.65 -0.09 4.05
C LEU A 21 2.05 0.31 4.51
N LYS A 22 2.20 0.79 5.74
CA LYS A 22 3.51 1.10 6.32
C LYS A 22 4.36 -0.15 6.48
N GLU A 23 3.77 -1.24 6.98
CA GLU A 23 4.46 -2.53 7.10
C GLU A 23 4.87 -3.09 5.73
N LEU A 24 3.96 -3.07 4.74
CA LEU A 24 4.25 -3.51 3.38
C LEU A 24 5.34 -2.68 2.71
N LEU A 25 5.39 -1.38 2.98
CA LEU A 25 6.46 -0.50 2.51
C LEU A 25 7.80 -0.84 3.17
N ASN A 26 7.81 -1.07 4.49
CA ASN A 26 9.01 -1.47 5.24
C ASN A 26 9.57 -2.82 4.73
N MET A 27 8.69 -3.75 4.35
CA MET A 27 9.06 -5.04 3.76
C MET A 27 9.47 -4.95 2.28
N GLN A 28 9.41 -3.75 1.68
CA GLN A 28 9.65 -3.47 0.27
C GLN A 28 8.71 -4.25 -0.67
N LEU A 29 7.48 -4.54 -0.21
CA LEU A 29 6.43 -5.20 -1.01
C LEU A 29 5.53 -4.20 -1.75
N THR A 30 5.57 -2.94 -1.32
CA THR A 30 4.89 -1.82 -1.98
C THR A 30 5.85 -0.64 -2.13
N GLU A 31 5.54 0.26 -3.06
CA GLU A 31 6.28 1.49 -3.31
C GLU A 31 5.33 2.68 -3.30
N CYS A 32 5.78 3.80 -2.72
CA CYS A 32 5.09 5.07 -2.75
C CYS A 32 5.55 5.87 -3.98
N LEU A 33 4.61 6.20 -4.87
CA LEU A 33 4.90 6.89 -6.14
C LEU A 33 5.10 8.40 -5.97
N ASN A 34 4.58 8.98 -4.90
CA ASN A 34 4.58 10.41 -4.64
C ASN A 34 5.08 10.70 -3.22
N LEU A 35 6.36 10.42 -2.98
CA LEU A 35 7.00 10.57 -1.67
C LEU A 35 6.96 12.00 -1.11
N ASN A 36 6.96 13.00 -2.00
CA ASN A 36 6.98 14.41 -1.64
C ASN A 36 5.61 14.94 -1.19
N ASP A 37 4.54 14.22 -1.51
CA ASP A 37 3.18 14.59 -1.13
C ASP A 37 2.88 14.15 0.31
N LYS A 38 2.44 15.12 1.11
CA LYS A 38 2.05 14.88 2.50
C LYS A 38 0.67 14.21 2.63
N ILE A 39 -0.19 14.36 1.62
CA ILE A 39 -1.58 13.88 1.59
C ILE A 39 -1.82 13.13 0.29
N GLY A 40 -2.63 12.07 0.32
CA GLY A 40 -3.02 11.34 -0.90
C GLY A 40 -1.90 10.47 -1.47
N LYS A 41 -1.10 9.83 -0.60
CA LYS A 41 -0.03 8.92 -1.03
C LYS A 41 -0.57 7.80 -1.91
N LEU A 42 0.09 7.61 -3.05
CA LEU A 42 -0.20 6.62 -4.06
C LEU A 42 0.75 5.45 -3.92
N TYR A 43 0.17 4.28 -3.70
CA TYR A 43 0.92 3.04 -3.55
C TYR A 43 0.73 2.15 -4.78
N ARG A 44 1.81 1.44 -5.15
CA ARG A 44 1.81 0.31 -6.07
C ARG A 44 2.52 -0.89 -5.45
N ILE A 45 2.24 -2.08 -5.97
CA ILE A 45 2.96 -3.30 -5.60
C ILE A 45 4.36 -3.24 -6.24
N SER A 46 5.40 -3.55 -5.45
CA SER A 46 6.79 -3.58 -5.93
C SER A 46 7.05 -4.83 -6.78
N ALA A 47 8.24 -4.93 -7.41
CA ALA A 47 8.64 -6.15 -8.10
C ALA A 47 8.64 -7.36 -7.14
N LYS A 48 9.27 -7.21 -5.97
CA LYS A 48 9.28 -8.22 -4.90
C LYS A 48 7.88 -8.64 -4.45
N GLY A 49 6.96 -7.67 -4.31
CA GLY A 49 5.57 -7.97 -3.97
C GLY A 49 4.84 -8.78 -5.05
N LYS A 50 5.17 -8.57 -6.34
CA LYS A 50 4.60 -9.36 -7.44
C LYS A 50 5.14 -10.79 -7.45
N GLU A 51 6.41 -10.99 -7.13
CA GLU A 51 7.00 -12.34 -7.03
C GLU A 51 6.21 -13.18 -6.02
N ILE A 52 5.99 -12.65 -4.81
CA ILE A 52 5.23 -13.34 -3.75
C ILE A 52 3.78 -13.63 -4.18
N LEU A 53 3.12 -12.69 -4.87
CA LEU A 53 1.75 -12.90 -5.34
C LEU A 53 1.64 -13.96 -6.43
N ASN A 54 2.71 -14.19 -7.20
CA ASN A 54 2.74 -15.22 -8.22
C ASN A 54 3.11 -16.61 -7.65
N GLU A 55 3.64 -16.67 -6.43
CA GLU A 55 3.93 -17.94 -5.72
C GLU A 55 2.70 -18.51 -4.97
N VAL A 56 1.58 -17.77 -4.91
CA VAL A 56 0.34 -18.14 -4.22
C VAL A 56 -0.76 -18.52 -5.20
#